data_AF-A0A9W9DQQ1-F1
#
_entry.id   AF-A0A9W9DQQ1-F1
#
_cell.length_a   1.000
_cell.length_b   1.000
_cell.length_c   1.000
_cell.angle_alpha   90.00
_cell.angle_beta   90.00
_cell.angle_gamma   90.00
#
_symmetry.space_group_name_H-M   'P 1'
#
loop_
_entity.id
_entity.type
_entity.pdbx_description
1 polymer ?
#
loop_
_entity_poly.entity_id
_entity_poly.type
_entity_poly.pdbx_seq_one_letter_code
_entity_poly.pdbx_strand_id
1 'polypeptide(L)'
;MSPVTLDLEASKKNLSTRCALDDISKAVSKCKRIVVVTGAGISCSSGIPDFRSSDGLYNLVKARFPDVVLKGRDLFDASLFRDPDSTAAFFWFISQLKQKIDQAEPTPTHDFLKILESKGKLLRSYTQNIDGMEERVGLIGNAGSAASSSGKSKGKGKCSTLKQCRNVQLHGDIHRVRCQTCSADYPCTEEHLKLFDDGRSPNCPECLQRSNARVARSARALRVGSLRPAIVLYDEAHPLGDEIGIVQSSDVARKPDMLIIMGTSLKVHGLKKLVKEFARVVHNQKSSSIPLSSSSSPLKVRKASSAKAFAGKVIFVNKTPPGAEWADVIDYHVSGETDKWTQRVVEDWKRMFPGDWEVQQTLLSSGLFKAVKETHNEAQVVAKGNGKGTSKAAKGLCISTFVEVRSNPLTFFRRNQKKISVVR
;
A
#
# COMPACT_ATOMS: atom_id res chain seq x y z
N MET A 1 15.73 23.67 11.31
CA MET A 1 15.00 23.73 12.60
C MET A 1 14.65 22.32 13.02
N SER A 2 14.71 21.94 14.29
CA SER A 2 14.30 20.58 14.71
C SER A 2 12.78 20.37 14.54
N PRO A 3 12.31 19.15 14.25
CA PRO A 3 10.88 18.85 14.16
C PRO A 3 10.19 19.13 15.49
N VAL A 4 8.94 19.58 15.43
CA VAL A 4 8.10 19.72 16.63
C VAL A 4 7.62 18.33 17.03
N THR A 5 8.07 17.83 18.18
CA THR A 5 7.63 16.53 18.71
C THR A 5 6.31 16.67 19.48
N LEU A 6 5.33 15.85 19.10
CA LEU A 6 4.01 15.78 19.69
C LEU A 6 3.78 14.35 20.19
N ASP A 7 3.72 14.18 21.50
CA ASP A 7 3.47 12.87 22.12
C ASP A 7 1.96 12.61 22.21
N LEU A 8 1.53 11.45 21.67
CA LEU A 8 0.13 11.06 21.63
C LEU A 8 -0.47 10.86 23.03
N GLU A 9 0.27 10.28 23.97
CA GLU A 9 -0.21 10.03 25.32
C GLU A 9 -0.20 11.32 26.16
N ALA A 10 0.79 12.20 25.93
CA ALA A 10 0.85 13.50 26.59
C ALA A 10 -0.32 14.43 26.21
N SER A 11 -0.94 14.22 25.04
CA SER A 11 -2.10 15.01 24.57
C SER A 11 -3.31 14.96 25.52
N LYS A 12 -3.40 13.94 26.39
CA LYS A 12 -4.44 13.85 27.42
C LYS A 12 -4.30 14.91 28.50
N LYS A 13 -3.08 15.37 28.76
CA LYS A 13 -2.73 16.31 29.84
C LYS A 13 -2.29 17.68 29.33
N ASN A 14 -1.69 17.75 28.14
CA ASN A 14 -1.16 18.97 27.57
C ASN A 14 -2.09 19.54 26.48
N LEU A 15 -2.73 20.68 26.77
CA LEU A 15 -3.62 21.37 25.85
C LEU A 15 -2.91 21.83 24.57
N SER A 16 -1.68 22.31 24.65
CA SER A 16 -0.93 22.77 23.47
C SER A 16 -0.64 21.63 22.49
N THR A 17 -0.23 20.46 23.01
CA THR A 17 -0.01 19.24 22.22
C THR A 17 -1.32 18.76 21.60
N ARG A 18 -2.42 18.78 22.36
CA ARG A 18 -3.74 18.40 21.86
C ARG A 18 -4.21 19.31 20.71
N CYS A 19 -4.09 20.63 20.87
CA CYS A 19 -4.44 21.60 19.83
C CYS A 19 -3.59 21.38 18.56
N ALA A 20 -2.28 21.16 18.72
CA ALA A 20 -1.39 20.90 17.59
C ALA A 20 -1.77 19.61 16.84
N LEU A 21 -2.11 18.53 17.56
CA LEU A 21 -2.60 17.29 16.95
C LEU A 21 -3.95 17.48 16.25
N ASP A 22 -4.88 18.25 16.83
CA ASP A 22 -6.15 18.59 16.18
C ASP A 22 -5.94 19.39 14.89
N ASP A 23 -4.97 20.30 14.88
CA ASP A 23 -4.61 21.06 13.68
C ASP A 23 -3.95 20.19 12.60
N ILE A 24 -3.19 19.17 13.00
CA ILE A 24 -2.70 18.13 12.08
C ILE A 24 -3.87 17.31 11.50
N SER A 25 -4.81 16.84 12.33
CA SER A 25 -6.00 16.13 11.85
C SER A 25 -6.81 16.98 10.86
N LYS A 26 -6.99 18.28 11.17
CA LYS A 26 -7.60 19.24 10.23
C LYS A 26 -6.81 19.35 8.94
N ALA A 27 -5.49 19.45 9.01
CA ALA A 27 -4.63 19.55 7.83
C ALA A 27 -4.81 18.33 6.90
N VAL A 28 -4.76 17.12 7.46
CA VAL A 28 -5.00 15.87 6.72
C VAL A 28 -6.38 15.90 6.04
N SER A 29 -7.42 16.36 6.75
CA SER A 29 -8.78 16.47 6.20
C SER A 29 -8.91 17.51 5.07
N LYS A 30 -8.02 18.51 4.96
CA LYS A 30 -8.06 19.56 3.94
C LYS A 30 -7.17 19.29 2.74
N CYS A 31 -6.09 18.53 2.91
CA CYS A 31 -5.20 18.13 1.83
C CYS A 31 -5.91 17.21 0.83
N LYS A 32 -5.44 17.25 -0.42
CA LYS A 32 -6.03 16.53 -1.57
C LYS A 32 -5.02 15.66 -2.32
N ARG A 33 -3.72 15.87 -2.10
CA ARG A 33 -2.64 15.18 -2.80
C ARG A 33 -1.60 14.72 -1.79
N ILE A 34 -2.04 13.84 -0.89
CA ILE A 34 -1.23 13.30 0.19
C ILE A 34 -0.38 12.16 -0.35
N VAL A 35 0.94 12.26 -0.19
CA VAL A 35 1.85 11.13 -0.37
C VAL A 35 2.07 10.49 0.98
N VAL A 36 1.94 9.17 1.04
CA VAL A 36 2.19 8.40 2.26
C VAL A 36 3.37 7.47 2.04
N VAL A 37 4.31 7.44 2.98
CA VAL A 37 5.47 6.56 2.97
C VAL A 37 5.42 5.66 4.19
N THR A 38 5.42 4.35 3.99
CA THR A 38 5.24 3.36 5.06
C THR A 38 6.41 2.39 5.16
N GLY A 39 6.54 1.75 6.32
CA GLY A 39 7.46 0.64 6.55
C GLY A 39 6.93 -0.30 7.61
N ALA A 40 7.75 -1.26 8.04
CA ALA A 40 7.31 -2.43 8.81
C ALA A 40 6.52 -2.11 10.08
N GLY A 41 6.74 -0.94 10.68
CA GLY A 41 6.04 -0.49 11.88
C GLY A 41 4.52 -0.40 11.73
N ILE A 42 4.00 -0.23 10.51
CA ILE A 42 2.54 -0.18 10.27
C ILE A 42 1.87 -1.56 10.32
N SER A 43 2.65 -2.65 10.27
CA SER A 43 2.16 -4.04 10.26
C SER A 43 2.42 -4.76 11.59
N CYS A 44 3.06 -4.11 12.57
CA CYS A 44 3.41 -4.73 13.85
C CYS A 44 2.20 -5.19 14.67
N SER A 45 1.10 -4.44 14.65
CA SER A 45 -0.14 -4.78 15.38
C SER A 45 -0.92 -5.92 14.73
N SER A 46 -0.59 -6.30 13.50
CA SER A 46 -1.13 -7.50 12.83
C SER A 46 -0.47 -8.80 13.29
N GLY A 47 0.47 -8.74 14.25
CA GLY A 47 1.22 -9.91 14.71
C GLY A 47 2.39 -10.31 13.80
N ILE A 48 2.70 -9.50 12.77
CA ILE A 48 3.93 -9.63 11.98
C ILE A 48 5.02 -8.86 12.73
N PRO A 49 6.00 -9.54 13.36
CA PRO A 49 7.07 -8.85 14.04
C PRO A 49 7.89 -8.06 13.02
N ASP A 50 8.33 -6.85 13.38
CA ASP A 50 9.28 -6.14 12.54
C ASP A 50 10.60 -6.91 12.46
N PHE A 51 11.34 -6.68 11.38
CA PHE A 51 12.60 -7.39 11.13
C PHE A 51 13.72 -7.04 12.12
N ARG A 52 13.52 -6.02 12.98
CA ARG A 52 14.60 -5.36 13.74
C ARG A 52 14.38 -5.32 15.25
N SER A 53 13.20 -5.68 15.77
CA SER A 53 12.95 -5.71 17.21
C SER A 53 13.66 -6.87 17.90
N SER A 54 13.83 -6.72 19.21
CA SER A 54 14.43 -7.70 20.12
C SER A 54 13.75 -9.07 20.08
N ASP A 55 12.46 -9.13 19.74
CA ASP A 55 11.65 -10.36 19.65
C ASP A 55 11.35 -10.74 18.18
N GLY A 56 12.11 -10.16 17.24
CA GLY A 56 11.86 -10.27 15.81
C GLY A 56 12.08 -11.67 15.25
N LEU A 57 11.51 -11.90 14.06
CA LEU A 57 11.62 -13.16 13.30
C LEU A 57 13.09 -13.54 12.99
N TYR A 58 13.99 -12.57 13.05
CA TYR A 58 15.43 -12.74 12.89
C TYR A 58 16.05 -13.71 13.90
N ASN A 59 15.62 -13.66 15.17
CA ASN A 59 16.16 -14.55 16.20
C ASN A 59 15.82 -16.02 15.92
N LEU A 60 14.68 -16.28 15.25
CA LEU A 60 14.30 -17.62 14.83
C LEU A 60 15.24 -18.16 13.75
N VAL A 61 15.67 -17.31 12.81
CA VAL A 61 16.67 -17.69 11.80
C VAL A 61 17.99 -18.03 12.48
N LYS A 62 18.45 -17.17 13.40
CA LYS A 62 19.71 -17.40 14.12
C LYS A 62 19.68 -18.68 14.96
N ALA A 63 18.55 -19.02 15.55
CA ALA A 63 18.39 -20.28 16.29
C ALA A 63 18.42 -21.51 15.38
N ARG A 64 17.87 -21.41 14.17
CA ARG A 64 17.84 -22.50 13.19
C ARG A 64 19.16 -22.67 12.41
N PHE A 65 19.85 -21.56 12.14
CA PHE A 65 21.07 -21.49 11.36
C PHE A 65 22.18 -20.79 12.17
N PRO A 66 22.69 -21.42 13.24
CA PRO A 66 23.66 -20.79 14.16
C PRO A 66 25.02 -20.52 13.51
N ASP A 67 25.41 -21.33 12.53
CA ASP A 67 26.70 -21.23 11.84
C ASP A 67 26.72 -20.14 10.76
N VAL A 68 25.54 -19.65 10.35
CA VAL A 68 25.42 -18.55 9.39
C VAL A 68 25.49 -17.24 10.18
N VAL A 69 26.65 -16.57 10.11
CA VAL A 69 26.84 -15.24 10.70
C VAL A 69 26.05 -14.22 9.88
N LEU A 70 24.76 -14.14 10.15
CA LEU A 70 23.91 -13.12 9.60
C LEU A 70 23.96 -11.91 10.54
N LYS A 71 23.95 -10.71 9.98
CA LYS A 71 23.28 -9.53 10.55
C LYS A 71 21.92 -9.40 9.85
N GLY A 72 20.98 -8.65 10.44
CA GLY A 72 19.65 -8.45 9.83
C GLY A 72 19.66 -7.87 8.40
N ARG A 73 20.73 -7.19 7.99
CA ARG A 73 20.94 -6.74 6.60
C ARG A 73 21.37 -7.88 5.66
N ASP A 74 22.18 -8.80 6.16
CA ASP A 74 22.86 -9.82 5.36
C ASP A 74 21.85 -10.84 4.80
N LEU A 75 20.76 -11.10 5.54
CA LEU A 75 19.63 -11.91 5.07
C LEU A 75 18.89 -11.31 3.86
N PHE A 76 19.10 -10.03 3.57
CA PHE A 76 18.48 -9.34 2.45
C PHE A 76 19.50 -8.73 1.50
N ASP A 77 20.75 -9.18 1.53
CA ASP A 77 21.79 -8.72 0.63
C ASP A 77 21.89 -9.64 -0.60
N ALA A 78 22.04 -9.08 -1.80
CA ALA A 78 22.13 -9.87 -3.03
C ALA A 78 23.29 -10.88 -3.01
N SER A 79 24.33 -10.63 -2.21
CA SER A 79 25.45 -11.57 -2.03
C SER A 79 25.07 -12.88 -1.34
N LEU A 80 23.92 -12.96 -0.66
CA LEU A 80 23.46 -14.19 0.01
C LEU A 80 23.33 -15.37 -0.95
N PHE A 81 23.02 -15.12 -2.22
CA PHE A 81 22.86 -16.17 -3.23
C PHE A 81 24.19 -16.80 -3.70
N ARG A 82 25.33 -16.32 -3.18
CA ARG A 82 26.65 -16.92 -3.45
C ARG A 82 26.95 -18.09 -2.54
N ASP A 83 26.29 -18.15 -1.38
CA ASP A 83 26.50 -19.15 -0.35
C ASP A 83 25.22 -20.00 -0.18
N PRO A 84 25.30 -21.34 -0.31
CA PRO A 84 24.14 -22.22 -0.17
C PRO A 84 23.44 -22.11 1.19
N ASP A 85 24.20 -21.98 2.28
CA ASP A 85 23.64 -21.94 3.63
C ASP A 85 22.87 -20.64 3.90
N SER A 86 23.44 -19.51 3.47
CA SER A 86 22.79 -18.20 3.49
C SER A 86 21.53 -18.17 2.61
N THR A 87 21.59 -18.83 1.45
CA THR A 87 20.42 -18.99 0.55
C THR A 87 19.31 -19.80 1.21
N ALA A 88 19.67 -20.92 1.84
CA ALA A 88 18.73 -21.77 2.56
C ALA A 88 18.08 -21.02 3.74
N ALA A 89 18.87 -20.27 4.50
CA ALA A 89 18.39 -19.43 5.59
C ALA A 89 17.39 -18.36 5.10
N PHE A 90 17.69 -17.71 3.97
CA PHE A 90 16.78 -16.76 3.34
C PHE A 90 15.46 -17.40 2.90
N PHE A 91 15.50 -18.53 2.19
CA PHE A 91 14.29 -19.19 1.73
C PHE A 91 13.42 -19.67 2.88
N TRP A 92 14.01 -20.33 3.88
CA TRP A 92 13.29 -20.76 5.07
C TRP A 92 12.63 -19.56 5.75
N PHE A 93 13.39 -18.47 5.94
CA PHE A 93 12.87 -17.26 6.54
C PHE A 93 11.66 -16.68 5.78
N ILE A 94 11.75 -16.58 4.46
CA ILE A 94 10.65 -16.06 3.63
C ILE A 94 9.43 -16.97 3.71
N SER A 95 9.61 -18.30 3.78
CA SER A 95 8.51 -19.23 3.98
C SER A 95 7.80 -18.98 5.31
N GLN A 96 8.54 -18.90 6.41
CA GLN A 96 7.97 -18.62 7.74
C GLN A 96 7.27 -17.27 7.81
N LEU A 97 7.87 -16.24 7.20
CA LEU A 97 7.27 -14.91 7.12
C LEU A 97 5.97 -14.92 6.31
N LYS A 98 5.95 -15.61 5.16
CA LYS A 98 4.76 -15.73 4.30
C LYS A 98 3.60 -16.38 5.04
N GLN A 99 3.87 -17.47 5.77
CA GLN A 99 2.86 -18.17 6.56
C GLN A 99 2.24 -17.26 7.63
N LYS A 100 3.05 -16.42 8.30
CA LYS A 100 2.53 -15.43 9.25
C LYS A 100 1.71 -14.33 8.59
N ILE A 101 2.14 -13.84 7.43
CA ILE A 101 1.42 -12.82 6.67
C ILE A 101 0.06 -13.32 6.21
N ASP A 102 -0.03 -14.58 5.77
CA ASP A 102 -1.28 -15.20 5.32
C ASP A 102 -2.32 -15.33 6.45
N GLN A 103 -1.87 -15.41 7.71
CA GLN A 103 -2.72 -15.48 8.90
C GLN A 103 -3.03 -14.11 9.52
N ALA A 104 -2.29 -13.08 9.13
CA ALA A 104 -2.42 -11.74 9.67
C ALA A 104 -3.59 -11.00 8.99
N GLU A 105 -4.15 -9.98 9.65
CA GLU A 105 -5.13 -9.06 9.06
C GLU A 105 -4.56 -7.65 8.93
N PRO A 106 -5.00 -6.83 7.94
CA PRO A 106 -4.56 -5.44 7.84
C PRO A 106 -4.83 -4.64 9.11
N THR A 107 -3.91 -3.72 9.44
CA THR A 107 -4.02 -2.84 10.62
C THR A 107 -4.94 -1.64 10.37
N PRO A 108 -5.39 -0.93 11.43
CA PRO A 108 -6.05 0.37 11.31
C PRO A 108 -5.25 1.39 10.47
N THR A 109 -3.92 1.32 10.47
CA THR A 109 -3.08 2.14 9.60
C THR A 109 -3.31 1.83 8.10
N HIS A 110 -3.49 0.56 7.72
CA HIS A 110 -3.82 0.18 6.35
C HIS A 110 -5.22 0.64 5.96
N ASP A 111 -6.21 0.46 6.83
CA ASP A 111 -7.57 0.97 6.63
C ASP A 111 -7.57 2.50 6.44
N PHE A 112 -6.74 3.22 7.18
CA PHE A 112 -6.57 4.65 7.01
C PHE A 112 -6.06 5.03 5.61
N LEU A 113 -5.13 4.27 5.02
CA LEU A 113 -4.71 4.49 3.63
C LEU A 113 -5.89 4.33 2.67
N LYS A 114 -6.75 3.33 2.90
CA LYS A 114 -7.97 3.12 2.10
C LYS A 114 -9.00 4.24 2.30
N ILE A 115 -9.12 4.77 3.51
CA ILE A 115 -9.96 5.94 3.80
C ILE A 115 -9.44 7.16 3.03
N LEU A 116 -8.13 7.42 3.03
CA LEU A 116 -7.56 8.52 2.25
C LEU A 116 -7.81 8.35 0.75
N GLU A 117 -7.74 7.12 0.23
CA GLU A 117 -8.01 6.82 -1.18
C GLU A 117 -9.48 7.03 -1.54
N SER A 118 -10.40 6.42 -0.78
CA SER A 118 -11.85 6.51 -1.01
C SER A 118 -12.40 7.94 -0.88
N LYS A 119 -11.76 8.77 -0.06
CA LYS A 119 -12.07 10.20 0.08
C LYS A 119 -11.35 11.09 -0.94
N GLY A 120 -10.62 10.51 -1.90
CA GLY A 120 -9.95 11.24 -2.98
C GLY A 120 -8.78 12.11 -2.51
N LYS A 121 -8.16 11.78 -1.37
CA LYS A 121 -7.04 12.53 -0.76
C LYS A 121 -5.67 11.90 -1.02
N LEU A 122 -5.62 10.59 -1.16
CA LEU A 122 -4.38 9.86 -1.41
C LEU A 122 -3.90 10.13 -2.84
N LEU A 123 -2.74 10.75 -2.95
CA LEU A 123 -2.00 10.81 -4.21
C LEU A 123 -1.40 9.44 -4.50
N ARG A 124 -0.58 8.94 -3.56
CA ARG A 124 0.11 7.64 -3.64
C ARG A 124 0.56 7.18 -2.26
N SER A 125 0.51 5.87 -2.05
CA SER A 125 1.21 5.16 -0.98
C SER A 125 2.50 4.56 -1.54
N TYR A 126 3.63 4.79 -0.88
CA TYR A 126 4.92 4.16 -1.17
C TYR A 126 5.30 3.30 0.03
N THR A 127 5.20 1.99 -0.13
CA THR A 127 5.45 1.03 0.95
C THR A 127 6.79 0.34 0.79
N GLN A 128 7.54 0.24 1.88
CA GLN A 128 8.73 -0.61 1.97
C GLN A 128 8.36 -2.06 2.28
N ASN A 129 7.11 -2.31 2.65
CA ASN A 129 6.66 -3.63 3.06
C ASN A 129 6.47 -4.52 1.85
N ILE A 130 6.65 -5.81 2.08
CA ILE A 130 6.46 -6.88 1.10
C ILE A 130 5.25 -7.75 1.45
N ASP A 131 4.47 -7.35 2.46
CA ASP A 131 3.39 -8.16 3.06
C ASP A 131 2.06 -8.12 2.31
N GLY A 132 1.92 -7.25 1.30
CA GLY A 132 0.73 -7.17 0.46
C GLY A 132 -0.52 -6.63 1.17
N MET A 133 -0.41 -6.11 2.41
CA MET A 133 -1.58 -5.66 3.17
C MET A 133 -2.31 -4.48 2.54
N GLU A 134 -1.60 -3.59 1.83
CA GLU A 134 -2.23 -2.49 1.11
C GLU A 134 -3.16 -2.98 -0.02
N GLU A 135 -2.80 -4.08 -0.69
CA GLU A 135 -3.66 -4.68 -1.73
C GLU A 135 -4.88 -5.36 -1.10
N ARG A 136 -4.73 -5.98 0.08
CA ARG A 136 -5.83 -6.60 0.83
C ARG A 136 -6.91 -5.61 1.27
N VAL A 137 -6.54 -4.37 1.59
CA VAL A 137 -7.52 -3.28 1.84
C VAL A 137 -8.04 -2.63 0.54
N GLY A 138 -7.64 -3.14 -0.63
CA GLY A 138 -8.13 -2.73 -1.94
C GLY A 138 -7.44 -1.50 -2.51
N LEU A 139 -6.16 -1.24 -2.19
CA LEU A 139 -5.34 -0.28 -2.93
C LEU A 139 -4.73 -0.95 -4.16
N ILE A 140 -4.90 -0.30 -5.31
CA ILE A 140 -4.37 -0.80 -6.58
C ILE A 140 -2.83 -0.69 -6.58
N GLY A 141 -2.14 -1.81 -6.66
CA GLY A 141 -0.68 -1.88 -6.69
C GLY A 141 -0.06 -1.54 -8.06
N ASN A 142 1.24 -1.26 -8.09
CA ASN A 142 2.03 -1.19 -9.33
C ASN A 142 2.25 -2.57 -9.97
N ALA A 143 2.25 -3.64 -9.17
CA ALA A 143 2.39 -5.02 -9.63
C ALA A 143 1.06 -5.70 -10.03
N GLY A 144 -0.10 -5.13 -9.66
CA GLY A 144 -1.40 -5.78 -9.72
C GLY A 144 -2.51 -4.91 -10.34
N SER A 145 -2.74 -5.10 -11.65
CA SER A 145 -4.06 -5.07 -12.31
C SER A 145 -3.91 -5.36 -13.81
N ALA A 146 -3.62 -6.62 -14.13
CA ALA A 146 -3.78 -7.21 -15.47
C ALA A 146 -4.60 -8.52 -15.43
N ALA A 147 -5.37 -8.74 -14.36
CA ALA A 147 -6.19 -9.93 -14.15
C ALA A 147 -7.71 -9.66 -14.26
N SER A 148 -8.12 -8.67 -15.06
CA SER A 148 -9.51 -8.52 -15.52
C SER A 148 -9.56 -8.06 -16.98
N SER A 149 -9.03 -8.88 -17.89
CA SER A 149 -9.61 -9.07 -19.24
C SER A 149 -8.78 -10.11 -19.98
N SER A 150 -9.38 -11.30 -20.11
CA SER A 150 -9.08 -12.25 -21.17
C SER A 150 -9.22 -11.56 -22.53
N GLY A 151 -8.10 -11.12 -23.10
CA GLY A 151 -8.06 -10.51 -24.42
C GLY A 151 -6.62 -10.25 -24.85
N LYS A 152 -6.06 -11.14 -25.66
CA LYS A 152 -4.79 -10.90 -26.36
C LYS A 152 -4.92 -9.62 -27.19
N SER A 153 -4.28 -8.54 -26.76
CA SER A 153 -3.95 -7.41 -27.61
C SER A 153 -2.49 -7.03 -27.41
N LYS A 154 -1.66 -7.42 -28.38
CA LYS A 154 -0.33 -6.85 -28.59
C LYS A 154 -0.53 -5.42 -29.10
N GLY A 155 -0.27 -4.43 -28.25
CA GLY A 155 -0.14 -3.03 -28.69
C GLY A 155 -0.56 -2.01 -27.63
N LYS A 156 0.39 -1.17 -27.20
CA LYS A 156 0.17 0.13 -26.51
C LYS A 156 -0.85 0.14 -25.35
N GLY A 157 -0.50 -0.51 -24.23
CA GLY A 157 -1.31 -0.49 -22.99
C GLY A 157 -0.65 0.07 -21.72
N LYS A 158 0.54 0.70 -21.81
CA LYS A 158 1.33 1.08 -20.61
C LYS A 158 0.80 2.30 -19.82
N CYS A 159 -0.17 3.07 -20.32
CA CYS A 159 -0.52 4.37 -19.73
C CYS A 159 -1.69 4.35 -18.72
N SER A 160 -2.60 3.37 -18.79
CA SER A 160 -3.78 3.32 -17.90
C SER A 160 -3.44 2.90 -16.46
N THR A 161 -2.54 1.93 -16.30
CA THR A 161 -2.16 1.37 -14.98
C THR A 161 -1.45 2.40 -14.08
N LEU A 162 -0.64 3.30 -14.66
CA LEU A 162 0.07 4.35 -13.94
C LEU A 162 -0.85 5.36 -13.25
N LYS A 163 -1.99 5.70 -13.87
CA LYS A 163 -2.99 6.62 -13.31
C LYS A 163 -3.82 6.00 -12.20
N GLN A 164 -4.00 4.68 -12.24
CA GLN A 164 -4.84 3.93 -11.29
C GLN A 164 -4.05 3.41 -10.09
N CYS A 165 -2.75 3.17 -10.23
CA CYS A 165 -1.90 2.72 -9.14
C CYS A 165 -2.03 3.68 -7.93
N ARG A 166 -2.41 3.15 -6.78
CA ARG A 166 -2.49 3.89 -5.51
C ARG A 166 -1.42 3.44 -4.53
N ASN A 167 -0.87 2.24 -4.69
CA ASN A 167 0.21 1.71 -3.87
C ASN A 167 1.41 1.33 -4.74
N VAL A 168 2.60 1.76 -4.33
CA VAL A 168 3.88 1.43 -4.95
C VAL A 168 4.69 0.61 -3.95
N GLN A 169 4.92 -0.67 -4.27
CA GLN A 169 5.80 -1.54 -3.50
C GLN A 169 7.25 -1.29 -3.89
N LEU A 170 8.04 -0.79 -2.95
CA LEU A 170 9.44 -0.39 -3.19
C LEU A 170 10.43 -1.54 -3.10
N HIS A 171 10.06 -2.65 -2.46
CA HIS A 171 10.95 -3.79 -2.22
C HIS A 171 10.39 -5.12 -2.76
N GLY A 172 9.44 -5.03 -3.69
CA GLY A 172 8.78 -6.20 -4.28
C GLY A 172 7.63 -6.74 -3.42
N ASP A 173 7.33 -8.02 -3.61
CA ASP A 173 6.12 -8.67 -3.11
C ASP A 173 6.40 -10.13 -2.73
N ILE A 174 5.94 -10.55 -1.55
CA ILE A 174 6.09 -11.92 -1.03
C ILE A 174 5.09 -12.90 -1.66
N HIS A 175 4.01 -12.41 -2.25
CA HIS A 175 2.97 -13.24 -2.86
C HIS A 175 3.36 -13.77 -4.24
N ARG A 176 4.57 -13.47 -4.72
CA ARG A 176 5.07 -13.84 -6.04
C ARG A 176 6.47 -14.44 -5.96
N VAL A 177 6.77 -15.29 -6.94
CA VAL A 177 8.11 -15.80 -7.22
C VAL A 177 8.56 -15.35 -8.61
N ARG A 178 9.84 -15.04 -8.76
CA ARG A 178 10.46 -14.53 -9.98
C ARG A 178 11.59 -15.44 -10.43
N CYS A 179 11.66 -15.70 -11.73
CA CYS A 179 12.81 -16.38 -12.32
C CYS A 179 14.02 -15.44 -12.41
N GLN A 180 15.17 -15.87 -11.90
CA GLN A 180 16.42 -15.11 -11.99
C GLN A 180 16.98 -15.01 -13.42
N THR A 181 16.54 -15.88 -14.35
CA THR A 181 17.09 -15.95 -15.71
C THR A 181 16.20 -15.27 -16.75
N CYS A 182 14.89 -15.59 -16.78
CA CYS A 182 13.97 -15.01 -17.77
C CYS A 182 13.08 -13.89 -17.21
N SER A 183 13.18 -13.59 -15.90
CA SER A 183 12.37 -12.59 -15.21
C SER A 183 10.85 -12.83 -15.24
N ALA A 184 10.42 -14.04 -15.63
CA ALA A 184 9.03 -14.44 -15.53
C ALA A 184 8.59 -14.51 -14.06
N ASP A 185 7.38 -14.04 -13.79
CA ASP A 185 6.80 -13.97 -12.47
C ASP A 185 5.58 -14.90 -12.34
N TYR A 186 5.44 -15.55 -11.20
CA TYR A 186 4.35 -16.47 -10.88
C TYR A 186 3.82 -16.19 -9.47
N PRO A 187 2.55 -16.51 -9.17
CA PRO A 187 2.07 -16.53 -7.80
C PRO A 187 2.88 -17.49 -6.93
N CYS A 188 3.11 -17.12 -5.67
CA CYS A 188 3.73 -17.99 -4.69
C CYS A 188 2.71 -19.03 -4.20
N THR A 189 2.99 -20.32 -4.44
CA THR A 189 2.13 -21.45 -4.07
C THR A 189 2.67 -22.15 -2.83
N GLU A 190 1.84 -22.98 -2.19
CA GLU A 190 2.26 -23.79 -1.05
C GLU A 190 3.41 -24.76 -1.40
N GLU A 191 3.46 -25.26 -2.64
CA GLU A 191 4.57 -26.10 -3.13
C GLU A 191 5.89 -25.33 -3.15
N HIS A 192 5.88 -24.05 -3.52
CA HIS A 192 7.06 -23.21 -3.44
C HIS A 192 7.53 -23.05 -1.99
N LEU A 193 6.60 -22.84 -1.04
CA LEU A 193 6.92 -22.70 0.38
C LEU A 193 7.56 -23.97 0.96
N LYS A 194 7.04 -25.16 0.61
CA LYS A 194 7.64 -26.44 1.02
C LYS A 194 9.08 -26.59 0.54
N LEU A 195 9.37 -26.19 -0.69
CA LEU A 195 10.75 -26.19 -1.21
C LEU A 195 11.62 -25.17 -0.50
N PHE A 196 11.08 -23.99 -0.19
CA PHE A 196 11.80 -22.94 0.53
C PHE A 196 12.12 -23.33 1.98
N ASP A 197 11.23 -24.09 2.65
CA ASP A 197 11.50 -24.64 3.98
C ASP A 197 12.72 -25.59 3.99
N ASP A 198 12.95 -26.31 2.89
CA ASP A 198 14.13 -27.14 2.67
C ASP A 198 15.35 -26.36 2.16
N GLY A 199 15.25 -25.03 2.00
CA GLY A 199 16.31 -24.20 1.42
C GLY A 199 16.52 -24.39 -0.09
N ARG A 200 15.55 -24.96 -0.80
CA ARG A 200 15.63 -25.24 -2.25
C ARG A 200 14.77 -24.28 -3.05
N SER A 201 15.08 -24.15 -4.35
CA SER A 201 14.30 -23.34 -5.29
C SER A 201 13.75 -24.18 -6.45
N PRO A 202 12.50 -23.97 -6.88
CA PRO A 202 11.95 -24.69 -8.02
C PRO A 202 12.51 -24.20 -9.35
N ASN A 203 12.51 -25.07 -10.36
CA ASN A 203 12.85 -24.69 -11.73
C ASN A 203 11.75 -23.82 -12.35
N CYS A 204 12.15 -22.84 -13.16
CA CYS A 204 11.21 -21.99 -13.90
C CYS A 204 10.50 -22.78 -15.01
N PRO A 205 9.15 -22.83 -15.02
CA PRO A 205 8.38 -23.54 -16.04
C PRO A 205 8.65 -23.05 -17.46
N GLU A 206 8.76 -21.72 -17.66
CA GLU A 206 9.05 -21.16 -18.98
C GLU A 206 10.45 -21.50 -19.48
N CYS A 207 11.47 -21.44 -18.61
CA CYS A 207 12.83 -21.80 -19.00
C CYS A 207 12.91 -23.30 -19.32
N LEU A 208 12.25 -24.13 -18.52
CA LEU A 208 12.19 -25.57 -18.73
C LEU A 208 11.51 -25.92 -20.06
N GLN A 209 10.35 -25.29 -20.35
CA GLN A 209 9.64 -25.48 -21.60
C GLN A 209 10.50 -25.08 -22.82
N ARG A 210 11.18 -23.92 -22.76
CA ARG A 210 12.08 -23.46 -23.83
C ARG A 210 13.27 -24.41 -24.03
N SER A 211 13.79 -24.98 -22.96
CA SER A 211 14.89 -25.95 -23.02
C SER A 211 14.43 -27.27 -23.65
N ASN A 212 13.30 -27.83 -23.19
CA ASN A 212 12.73 -29.07 -23.71
C ASN A 212 12.37 -28.95 -25.20
N ALA A 213 11.81 -27.82 -25.65
CA ALA A 213 11.49 -27.57 -27.05
C ALA A 213 12.72 -27.48 -27.98
N ARG A 214 13.92 -27.24 -27.42
CA ARG A 214 15.18 -27.30 -28.17
C ARG A 214 15.73 -28.72 -28.23
N VAL A 215 15.72 -29.42 -27.10
CA VAL A 215 16.14 -30.83 -27.04
C VAL A 215 15.29 -31.70 -27.97
N ALA A 216 13.98 -31.46 -28.03
CA ALA A 216 13.07 -32.14 -28.95
C ALA A 216 13.39 -31.92 -30.44
N ARG A 217 14.15 -30.87 -30.78
CA ARG A 217 14.65 -30.58 -32.14
C ARG A 217 16.14 -30.94 -32.30
N SER A 218 16.65 -31.83 -31.45
CA SER A 218 18.06 -32.24 -31.40
C SER A 218 19.06 -31.08 -31.25
N ALA A 219 18.62 -29.95 -30.71
CA ALA A 219 19.49 -28.82 -30.38
C ALA A 219 19.92 -28.88 -28.91
N ARG A 220 21.05 -28.23 -28.59
CA ARG A 220 21.55 -28.14 -27.21
C ARG A 220 20.51 -27.52 -26.27
N ALA A 221 20.35 -28.14 -25.10
CA ALA A 221 19.53 -27.67 -24.00
C ALA A 221 19.95 -26.26 -23.55
N LEU A 222 18.97 -25.44 -23.16
CA LEU A 222 19.22 -24.14 -22.53
C LEU A 222 19.31 -24.29 -21.01
N ARG A 223 20.04 -23.35 -20.39
CA ARG A 223 20.05 -23.22 -18.93
C ARG A 223 18.63 -22.96 -18.44
N VAL A 224 18.19 -23.76 -17.48
CA VAL A 224 16.91 -23.55 -16.78
C VAL A 224 17.19 -22.66 -15.57
N GLY A 225 16.47 -21.54 -15.48
CA GLY A 225 16.56 -20.65 -14.32
C GLY A 225 15.76 -21.20 -13.13
N SER A 226 16.16 -20.84 -11.92
CA SER A 226 15.40 -21.11 -10.69
C SER A 226 14.46 -19.96 -10.34
N LEU A 227 13.38 -20.28 -9.63
CA LEU A 227 12.43 -19.33 -9.07
C LEU A 227 12.84 -18.97 -7.65
N ARG A 228 12.82 -17.67 -7.34
CA ARG A 228 13.02 -17.15 -5.98
C ARG A 228 11.88 -16.23 -5.57
N PRO A 229 11.66 -15.93 -4.28
CA PRO A 229 10.71 -14.89 -3.87
C PRO A 229 10.96 -13.57 -4.61
N ALA A 230 9.89 -12.90 -5.06
CA ALA A 230 9.95 -11.67 -5.85
C ALA A 230 10.24 -10.42 -4.98
N ILE A 231 11.17 -10.55 -4.05
CA ILE A 231 11.64 -9.53 -3.12
C ILE A 231 12.93 -8.93 -3.66
N VAL A 232 13.04 -7.61 -3.59
CA VAL A 232 14.23 -6.88 -4.02
C VAL A 232 15.22 -6.80 -2.87
N LEU A 233 16.42 -7.31 -3.09
CA LEU A 233 17.49 -7.34 -2.11
C LEU A 233 18.34 -6.06 -2.16
N TYR A 234 19.10 -5.80 -1.09
CA TYR A 234 20.14 -4.78 -1.09
C TYR A 234 21.18 -5.10 -2.17
N ASP A 235 21.65 -4.05 -2.83
CA ASP A 235 22.63 -4.14 -3.92
C ASP A 235 22.15 -4.96 -5.13
N GLU A 236 20.84 -5.21 -5.22
CA GLU A 236 20.14 -5.70 -6.42
C GLU A 236 19.47 -4.55 -7.18
N ALA A 237 19.51 -4.62 -8.51
CA ALA A 237 18.73 -3.70 -9.35
C ALA A 237 17.22 -3.99 -9.20
N HIS A 238 16.43 -2.96 -8.92
CA HIS A 238 14.98 -3.11 -8.79
C HIS A 238 14.35 -3.46 -10.16
N PRO A 239 13.65 -4.60 -10.31
CA PRO A 239 13.14 -5.03 -11.62
C PRO A 239 12.09 -4.09 -12.22
N LEU A 240 11.34 -3.38 -11.37
CA LEU A 240 10.40 -2.32 -11.77
C LEU A 240 10.96 -0.90 -11.53
N GLY A 241 12.28 -0.74 -11.43
CA GLY A 241 12.92 0.53 -11.03
C GLY A 241 12.55 1.70 -11.94
N ASP A 242 12.55 1.47 -13.26
CA ASP A 242 12.16 2.49 -14.24
C ASP A 242 10.70 2.91 -14.10
N GLU A 243 9.80 1.95 -13.88
CA GLU A 243 8.37 2.22 -13.70
C GLU A 243 8.13 3.01 -12.41
N ILE A 244 8.79 2.65 -11.31
CA ILE A 244 8.74 3.39 -10.05
C ILE A 244 9.27 4.82 -10.25
N GLY A 245 10.36 5.00 -11.00
CA GLY A 245 10.92 6.31 -11.32
C GLY A 245 9.94 7.20 -12.13
N ILE A 246 9.23 6.61 -13.08
CA ILE A 246 8.16 7.31 -13.85
C ILE A 246 7.01 7.70 -12.93
N VAL A 247 6.53 6.78 -12.08
CA VAL A 247 5.46 7.05 -11.10
C VAL A 247 5.86 8.18 -10.17
N GLN A 248 7.07 8.11 -9.60
CA GLN A 248 7.61 9.13 -8.70
C GLN A 248 7.69 10.50 -9.37
N SER A 249 8.25 10.56 -10.58
CA SER A 249 8.38 11.80 -11.35
C SER A 249 7.01 12.42 -11.66
N SER A 250 6.04 11.59 -12.04
CA SER A 250 4.66 12.01 -12.24
C SER A 250 4.02 12.54 -10.95
N ASP A 251 4.23 11.88 -9.82
CA ASP A 251 3.65 12.31 -8.54
C ASP A 251 4.28 13.63 -8.06
N VAL A 252 5.59 13.80 -8.22
CA VAL A 252 6.30 15.06 -7.97
C VAL A 252 5.71 16.18 -8.83
N ALA A 253 5.49 15.95 -10.12
CA ALA A 253 4.89 16.93 -11.02
C ALA A 253 3.45 17.33 -10.64
N ARG A 254 2.72 16.43 -9.95
CA ARG A 254 1.37 16.69 -9.41
C ARG A 254 1.38 17.57 -8.15
N LYS A 255 2.55 18.00 -7.66
CA LYS A 255 2.72 18.93 -6.54
C LYS A 255 1.93 18.48 -5.30
N PRO A 256 2.35 17.38 -4.63
CA PRO A 256 1.75 16.94 -3.39
C PRO A 256 1.69 18.07 -2.37
N ASP A 257 0.58 18.11 -1.62
CA ASP A 257 0.32 19.15 -0.63
C ASP A 257 0.58 18.71 0.82
N MET A 258 0.91 17.43 1.03
CA MET A 258 1.32 16.87 2.31
C MET A 258 2.12 15.57 2.10
N LEU A 259 3.08 15.32 2.98
CA LEU A 259 3.80 14.05 3.08
C LEU A 259 3.60 13.48 4.48
N ILE A 260 3.13 12.24 4.57
CA ILE A 260 2.97 11.50 5.82
C ILE A 260 3.91 10.30 5.78
N ILE A 261 4.76 10.15 6.78
CA ILE A 261 5.72 9.06 6.90
C ILE A 261 5.37 8.27 8.15
N MET A 262 5.15 6.97 8.04
CA MET A 262 4.67 6.14 9.16
C MET A 262 5.46 4.85 9.32
N GLY A 263 5.75 4.49 10.57
CA GLY A 263 6.23 3.14 10.92
C GLY A 263 7.55 2.75 10.24
N THR A 264 8.45 3.70 10.01
CA THR A 264 9.74 3.44 9.37
C THR A 264 10.89 4.17 10.04
N SER A 265 12.05 3.51 10.10
CA SER A 265 13.29 4.11 10.60
C SER A 265 14.02 4.97 9.56
N LEU A 266 13.52 5.03 8.31
CA LEU A 266 14.11 5.78 7.20
C LEU A 266 15.59 5.43 6.91
N LYS A 267 16.04 4.22 7.22
CA LYS A 267 17.46 3.83 7.08
C LYS A 267 17.87 3.45 5.64
N VAL A 268 16.93 3.09 4.77
CA VAL A 268 17.21 2.63 3.40
C VAL A 268 17.55 3.81 2.47
N HIS A 269 18.71 3.78 1.83
CA HIS A 269 19.23 4.91 1.04
C HIS A 269 18.30 5.36 -0.11
N GLY A 270 17.75 4.41 -0.88
CA GLY A 270 16.81 4.73 -1.97
C GLY A 270 15.56 5.46 -1.46
N LEU A 271 15.00 4.99 -0.35
CA LEU A 271 13.89 5.65 0.33
C LEU A 271 14.26 7.07 0.80
N LYS A 272 15.48 7.27 1.33
CA LYS A 272 15.89 8.59 1.81
C LYS A 272 15.81 9.64 0.72
N LYS A 273 16.27 9.30 -0.49
CA LYS A 273 16.22 10.19 -1.66
C LYS A 273 14.77 10.51 -2.05
N LEU A 274 13.92 9.49 -2.10
CA LEU A 274 12.49 9.64 -2.43
C LEU A 274 11.78 10.57 -1.44
N VAL A 275 11.99 10.38 -0.13
CA VAL A 275 11.37 11.20 0.93
C VAL A 275 11.84 12.64 0.84
N LYS A 276 13.15 12.88 0.69
CA LYS A 276 13.71 14.25 0.58
C LYS A 276 13.15 14.99 -0.63
N GLU A 277 12.99 14.32 -1.76
CA GLU A 277 12.43 14.93 -2.97
C GLU A 277 10.95 15.30 -2.80
N PHE A 278 10.13 14.42 -2.21
CA PHE A 278 8.74 14.76 -1.92
C PHE A 278 8.62 15.88 -0.89
N ALA A 279 9.42 15.85 0.18
CA ALA A 279 9.42 16.90 1.20
C ALA A 279 9.75 18.27 0.60
N ARG A 280 10.76 18.35 -0.26
CA ARG A 280 11.12 19.57 -1.00
C ARG A 280 9.94 20.14 -1.79
N VAL A 281 9.20 19.29 -2.50
CA VAL A 281 8.04 19.70 -3.31
C VAL A 281 6.87 20.15 -2.45
N VAL A 282 6.62 19.43 -1.34
CA VAL A 282 5.60 19.74 -0.34
C VAL A 282 5.91 21.09 0.31
N HIS A 283 7.15 21.31 0.77
CA HIS A 283 7.57 22.59 1.36
C HIS A 283 7.48 23.77 0.38
N ASN A 284 7.71 23.57 -0.92
CA ASN A 284 7.49 24.61 -1.93
C ASN A 284 6.02 25.02 -2.09
N GLN A 285 5.06 24.20 -1.63
CA GLN A 285 3.66 24.63 -1.57
C GLN A 285 3.44 25.69 -0.47
N LYS A 286 4.30 25.72 0.56
CA LYS A 286 4.29 26.71 1.63
C LYS A 286 4.68 28.10 1.12
N SER A 287 5.68 28.21 0.24
CA SER A 287 6.16 29.50 -0.31
C SER A 287 5.21 30.11 -1.36
N SER A 288 4.45 29.27 -2.06
CA SER A 288 3.40 29.69 -3.00
C SER A 288 2.23 30.44 -2.33
N SER A 289 2.24 30.53 -0.99
CA SER A 289 1.18 31.14 -0.17
C SER A 289 1.48 32.59 0.27
N ILE A 290 2.69 33.11 0.03
CA ILE A 290 3.05 34.50 0.31
C ILE A 290 3.13 35.25 -1.03
N PRO A 291 2.22 36.19 -1.33
CA PRO A 291 2.44 37.08 -2.46
C PRO A 291 3.61 38.00 -2.12
N LEU A 292 4.72 37.89 -2.86
CA LEU A 292 5.68 38.97 -2.96
C LEU A 292 5.00 40.11 -3.73
N SER A 293 4.48 41.10 -3.01
CA SER A 293 4.19 42.42 -3.58
C SER A 293 4.98 43.46 -2.81
N SER A 294 6.21 43.71 -3.28
CA SER A 294 6.91 44.96 -3.04
C SER A 294 6.26 46.05 -3.89
N SER A 295 5.16 46.62 -3.42
CA SER A 295 4.67 47.92 -3.88
C SER A 295 3.68 48.49 -2.87
N SER A 296 4.06 49.64 -2.30
CA SER A 296 3.33 50.48 -1.38
C SER A 296 1.92 50.84 -1.87
N SER A 297 0.88 50.30 -1.23
CA SER A 297 -0.47 50.89 -1.10
C SER A 297 -1.33 50.04 -0.13
N PRO A 298 -2.14 50.62 0.76
CA PRO A 298 -2.93 49.87 1.72
C PRO A 298 -4.32 49.59 1.14
N LEU A 299 -4.66 48.35 0.74
CA LEU A 299 -6.06 47.94 0.53
C LEU A 299 -6.22 46.40 0.43
N LYS A 300 -7.09 45.86 1.31
CA LYS A 300 -7.71 44.51 1.34
C LYS A 300 -6.80 43.29 1.56
N VAL A 301 -6.67 42.91 2.84
CA VAL A 301 -6.28 41.55 3.28
C VAL A 301 -7.30 40.53 2.77
N ARG A 302 -7.00 39.87 1.64
CA ARG A 302 -7.76 38.69 1.20
C ARG A 302 -7.44 37.56 2.15
N LYS A 303 -8.40 37.15 3.00
CA LYS A 303 -8.30 35.94 3.82
C LYS A 303 -7.92 34.76 2.90
N ALA A 304 -6.73 34.21 3.08
CA ALA A 304 -6.37 32.95 2.43
C ALA A 304 -7.43 31.90 2.81
N SER A 305 -7.95 31.17 1.82
CA SER A 305 -8.86 30.04 2.08
C SER A 305 -8.23 29.13 3.14
N SER A 306 -8.96 28.74 4.18
CA SER A 306 -8.44 27.96 5.32
C SER A 306 -7.61 26.74 4.91
N ALA A 307 -7.92 26.09 3.78
CA ALA A 307 -7.14 24.98 3.22
C ALA A 307 -5.68 25.32 2.85
N LYS A 308 -5.35 26.58 2.57
CA LYS A 308 -3.99 27.03 2.19
C LYS A 308 -3.03 27.18 3.37
N ALA A 309 -3.56 27.34 4.59
CA ALA A 309 -2.72 27.43 5.80
C ALA A 309 -2.12 26.08 6.21
N PHE A 310 -2.71 24.98 5.73
CA PHE A 310 -2.38 23.62 6.16
C PHE A 310 -1.56 22.81 5.14
N ALA A 311 -1.38 23.34 3.93
CA ALA A 311 -0.58 22.70 2.89
C ALA A 311 0.93 22.88 3.17
N GLY A 312 1.73 21.93 2.69
CA GLY A 312 3.18 22.00 2.75
C GLY A 312 3.78 21.55 4.07
N LYS A 313 3.17 20.54 4.70
CA LYS A 313 3.65 19.92 5.95
C LYS A 313 4.12 18.50 5.71
N VAL A 314 5.22 18.15 6.37
CA VAL A 314 5.77 16.79 6.44
C VAL A 314 5.58 16.25 7.87
N ILE A 315 4.80 15.19 7.99
CA ILE A 315 4.45 14.56 9.27
C ILE A 315 5.13 13.20 9.36
N PHE A 316 5.85 12.96 10.44
CA PHE A 316 6.50 11.69 10.76
C PHE A 316 5.85 11.06 11.98
N VAL A 317 5.25 9.89 11.83
CA VAL A 317 4.52 9.19 12.89
C VAL A 317 5.26 7.90 13.21
N ASN A 318 5.93 7.89 14.35
CA ASN A 318 6.75 6.76 14.75
C ASN A 318 7.06 6.78 16.24
N LYS A 319 7.25 5.60 16.84
CA LYS A 319 7.64 5.45 18.27
C LYS A 319 9.00 6.10 18.55
N THR A 320 9.95 5.95 17.64
CA THR A 320 11.29 6.54 17.78
C THR A 320 11.40 7.83 16.99
N PRO A 321 12.11 8.84 17.51
CA PRO A 321 12.32 10.10 16.81
C PRO A 321 13.16 9.91 15.55
N PRO A 322 12.98 10.79 14.55
CA PRO A 322 13.80 10.75 13.35
C PRO A 322 15.25 11.18 13.68
N GLY A 323 16.22 10.69 12.92
CA GLY A 323 17.62 11.11 13.06
C GLY A 323 17.82 12.59 12.72
N ALA A 324 18.92 13.18 13.19
CA ALA A 324 19.24 14.61 13.01
C ALA A 324 19.27 15.06 11.53
N GLU A 325 19.62 14.16 10.61
CA GLU A 325 19.60 14.35 9.15
C GLU A 325 18.22 14.71 8.56
N TRP A 326 17.15 14.55 9.34
CA TRP A 326 15.78 14.84 8.95
C TRP A 326 15.24 16.15 9.51
N ALA A 327 16.06 16.92 10.24
CA ALA A 327 15.62 18.14 10.91
C ALA A 327 14.98 19.14 9.95
N ASP A 328 15.61 19.40 8.80
CA ASP A 328 15.08 20.35 7.81
C ASP A 328 14.07 19.74 6.84
N VAL A 329 13.69 18.48 7.05
CA VAL A 329 12.76 17.73 6.20
C VAL A 329 11.41 17.52 6.88
N ILE A 330 11.41 17.18 8.18
CA ILE A 330 10.21 16.82 8.93
C ILE A 330 9.76 18.03 9.75
N ASP A 331 8.50 18.45 9.60
CA ASP A 331 7.93 19.54 10.38
C ASP A 331 7.43 19.06 11.76
N TYR A 332 6.76 17.91 11.78
CA TYR A 332 6.16 17.33 12.98
C TYR A 332 6.57 15.89 13.16
N HIS A 333 7.04 15.55 14.36
CA HIS A 333 7.20 14.16 14.81
C HIS A 333 6.07 13.83 15.77
N VAL A 334 5.15 12.96 15.37
CA VAL A 334 4.14 12.40 16.27
C VAL A 334 4.72 11.14 16.92
N SER A 335 5.01 11.22 18.21
CA SER A 335 5.55 10.11 19.00
C SER A 335 4.42 9.20 19.46
N GLY A 336 4.44 7.95 18.99
CA GLY A 336 3.48 6.93 19.39
C GLY A 336 3.23 5.86 18.33
N GLU A 337 2.17 5.08 18.54
CA GLU A 337 1.72 4.04 17.61
C GLU A 337 1.00 4.64 16.41
N THR A 338 1.29 4.11 15.22
CA THR A 338 0.68 4.59 13.97
C THR A 338 -0.83 4.37 14.00
N ASP A 339 -1.29 3.22 14.48
CA ASP A 339 -2.73 2.90 14.58
C ASP A 339 -3.49 3.87 15.48
N LYS A 340 -2.92 4.20 16.66
CA LYS A 340 -3.53 5.18 17.56
C LYS A 340 -3.65 6.55 16.91
N TRP A 341 -2.61 6.97 16.18
CA TRP A 341 -2.63 8.24 15.48
C TRP A 341 -3.65 8.25 14.34
N THR A 342 -3.70 7.21 13.50
CA THR A 342 -4.64 7.15 12.37
C THR A 342 -6.08 7.07 12.86
N GLN A 343 -6.38 6.30 13.91
CA GLN A 343 -7.68 6.27 14.56
C GLN A 343 -8.08 7.66 15.06
N ARG A 344 -7.19 8.35 15.78
CA ARG A 344 -7.44 9.72 16.24
C ARG A 344 -7.76 10.67 15.09
N VAL A 345 -6.98 10.62 14.00
CA VAL A 345 -7.21 11.47 12.82
C VAL A 345 -8.58 11.19 12.21
N VAL A 346 -8.99 9.93 12.10
CA VAL A 346 -10.31 9.54 11.57
C VAL A 346 -11.43 9.98 12.51
N GLU A 347 -11.28 9.80 13.82
CA GLU A 347 -12.26 10.26 14.83
C GLU A 347 -12.44 11.77 14.82
N ASP A 348 -11.33 12.52 14.75
CA ASP A 348 -11.38 13.97 14.63
C ASP A 348 -12.08 14.39 13.33
N TRP A 349 -11.80 13.70 12.22
CA TRP A 349 -12.47 13.99 10.96
C TRP A 349 -13.98 13.74 11.06
N LYS A 350 -14.40 12.59 11.61
CA LYS A 350 -15.82 12.30 11.88
C LYS A 350 -16.47 13.39 12.75
N ARG A 351 -15.76 13.90 13.76
CA ARG A 351 -16.24 14.98 14.63
C ARG A 351 -16.36 16.32 13.91
N MET A 352 -15.40 16.64 13.04
CA MET A 352 -15.33 17.93 12.34
C MET A 352 -16.23 17.99 11.10
N PHE A 353 -16.44 16.86 10.43
CA PHE A 353 -17.22 16.74 9.21
C PHE A 353 -18.14 15.49 9.25
N PRO A 354 -19.18 15.46 10.11
CA PRO A 354 -20.06 14.30 10.25
C PRO A 354 -20.73 13.89 8.93
N GLY A 355 -21.14 14.87 8.10
CA GLY A 355 -21.78 14.63 6.80
C GLY A 355 -20.89 13.93 5.77
N ASP A 356 -19.56 13.92 5.94
CA ASP A 356 -18.67 13.11 5.09
C ASP A 356 -18.82 11.61 5.41
N TRP A 357 -19.33 11.24 6.58
CA TRP A 357 -19.47 9.84 7.06
C TRP A 357 -20.91 9.33 7.08
N GLU A 358 -21.90 10.21 6.96
CA GLU A 358 -23.29 9.82 6.82
C GLU A 358 -23.50 9.15 5.46
N VAL A 359 -23.87 7.87 5.49
CA VAL A 359 -24.38 7.20 4.29
C VAL A 359 -25.75 7.80 4.00
N GLN A 360 -25.86 8.60 2.94
CA GLN A 360 -27.17 9.06 2.46
C GLN A 360 -28.00 7.84 2.04
N GLN A 361 -28.82 7.32 2.96
CA GLN A 361 -29.96 6.50 2.60
C GLN A 361 -30.95 7.43 1.90
N THR A 362 -30.92 7.42 0.56
CA THR A 362 -31.96 8.10 -0.19
C THR A 362 -33.28 7.39 0.14
N LEU A 363 -34.13 8.05 0.93
CA LEU A 363 -35.50 7.63 1.15
C LEU A 363 -36.25 7.75 -0.18
N LEU A 364 -36.39 6.64 -0.90
CA LEU A 364 -37.33 6.53 -2.00
C LEU A 364 -38.74 6.48 -1.40
N SER A 365 -39.47 7.59 -1.50
CA SER A 365 -40.92 7.65 -1.32
C SER A 365 -41.63 6.96 -2.48
N SER A 366 -41.54 5.64 -2.53
CA SER A 366 -42.49 4.70 -3.12
C SER A 366 -41.82 3.33 -3.14
N GLY A 367 -42.45 2.36 -2.49
CA GLY A 367 -41.92 1.01 -2.38
C GLY A 367 -41.78 0.35 -3.74
N LEU A 368 -40.54 0.18 -4.20
CA LEU A 368 -40.03 -1.03 -4.84
C LEU A 368 -38.53 -0.82 -5.14
N PHE A 369 -37.69 -1.71 -4.62
CA PHE A 369 -36.23 -1.59 -4.70
C PHE A 369 -35.70 -1.83 -6.13
N LYS A 370 -34.84 -0.92 -6.60
CA LYS A 370 -33.86 -1.19 -7.67
C LYS A 370 -32.61 -0.34 -7.44
N ALA A 371 -31.48 -0.99 -7.17
CA ALA A 371 -30.19 -0.32 -7.11
C ALA A 371 -29.75 0.04 -8.54
N VAL A 372 -29.61 1.32 -8.85
CA VAL A 372 -28.98 1.79 -10.08
C VAL A 372 -27.68 2.50 -9.74
N LYS A 373 -26.63 2.02 -10.41
CA LYS A 373 -25.24 2.45 -10.38
C LYS A 373 -25.11 3.64 -11.31
N GLU A 374 -24.84 4.84 -10.81
CA GLU A 374 -24.54 5.99 -11.68
C GLU A 374 -23.04 6.20 -11.85
N THR A 375 -22.57 5.76 -13.01
CA THR A 375 -21.36 6.25 -13.68
C THR A 375 -21.68 7.59 -14.34
N HIS A 376 -21.11 8.69 -13.84
CA HIS A 376 -21.07 9.95 -14.57
C HIS A 376 -19.94 9.95 -15.60
N ASN A 377 -20.29 9.96 -16.88
CA ASN A 377 -19.96 11.04 -17.82
C ASN A 377 -20.22 10.58 -19.26
N GLU A 378 -21.16 11.25 -19.94
CA GLU A 378 -20.98 11.56 -21.35
C GLU A 378 -21.67 12.88 -21.69
N ALA A 379 -20.90 13.74 -22.36
CA ALA A 379 -21.26 15.10 -22.72
C ALA A 379 -22.29 15.10 -23.86
N GLN A 380 -23.23 16.05 -23.77
CA GLN A 380 -24.18 16.38 -24.83
C GLN A 380 -23.45 16.78 -26.11
N VAL A 381 -23.71 16.04 -27.19
CA VAL A 381 -23.58 16.55 -28.56
C VAL A 381 -24.97 16.56 -29.17
N VAL A 382 -25.45 17.77 -29.43
CA VAL A 382 -26.68 18.06 -30.16
C VAL A 382 -26.46 17.73 -31.63
N ALA A 383 -27.23 16.80 -32.19
CA ALA A 383 -27.34 16.61 -33.64
C ALA A 383 -28.80 16.39 -34.04
N LYS A 384 -29.28 17.29 -34.90
CA LYS A 384 -30.58 17.33 -35.55
C LYS A 384 -30.87 16.03 -36.32
N GLY A 385 -32.12 15.59 -36.26
CA GLY A 385 -32.61 14.44 -37.00
C GLY A 385 -32.70 14.67 -38.52
N ASN A 386 -32.62 13.57 -39.25
CA ASN A 386 -33.44 13.33 -40.43
C ASN A 386 -33.56 11.82 -40.65
N GLY A 387 -34.76 11.35 -40.96
CA GLY A 387 -35.14 9.93 -40.88
C GLY A 387 -34.95 9.10 -42.15
N LYS A 388 -35.29 7.81 -41.98
CA LYS A 388 -35.94 6.83 -42.89
C LYS A 388 -35.28 5.44 -42.77
N GLY A 389 -36.12 4.40 -42.63
CA GLY A 389 -35.86 3.11 -43.28
C GLY A 389 -35.74 1.85 -42.39
N THR A 390 -36.86 1.15 -42.24
CA THR A 390 -37.04 -0.32 -42.38
C THR A 390 -36.30 -1.34 -41.49
N SER A 391 -37.10 -1.96 -40.59
CA SER A 391 -37.26 -3.40 -40.32
C SER A 391 -36.08 -4.39 -40.48
N LYS A 392 -35.72 -5.08 -39.39
CA LYS A 392 -35.89 -6.56 -39.23
C LYS A 392 -35.50 -7.02 -37.83
N ALA A 393 -36.32 -7.92 -37.29
CA ALA A 393 -36.16 -8.57 -36.00
C ALA A 393 -35.17 -9.75 -36.07
N ALA A 394 -34.39 -9.94 -35.00
CA ALA A 394 -33.79 -11.23 -34.66
C ALA A 394 -33.69 -11.34 -33.13
N LYS A 395 -34.44 -12.29 -32.56
CA LYS A 395 -34.41 -12.69 -31.15
C LYS A 395 -33.19 -13.59 -30.92
N GLY A 396 -32.41 -13.30 -29.88
CA GLY A 396 -31.33 -14.15 -29.38
C GLY A 396 -31.30 -14.08 -27.85
N LEU A 397 -31.86 -15.11 -27.22
CA LEU A 397 -32.00 -15.30 -25.78
C LEU A 397 -30.65 -15.78 -25.22
N CYS A 398 -30.04 -15.05 -24.28
CA CYS A 398 -28.85 -15.51 -23.55
C CYS A 398 -29.13 -15.43 -22.05
N ILE A 399 -29.22 -16.60 -21.42
CA ILE A 399 -29.46 -16.83 -19.99
C ILE A 399 -28.17 -16.53 -19.22
N SER A 400 -28.22 -15.59 -18.27
CA SER A 400 -27.15 -15.35 -17.29
C SER A 400 -27.48 -16.03 -15.97
N THR A 401 -26.70 -17.03 -15.58
CA THR A 401 -26.80 -17.72 -14.29
C THR A 401 -26.09 -16.91 -13.22
N PHE A 402 -26.83 -16.39 -12.23
CA PHE A 402 -26.31 -15.80 -11.00
C PHE A 402 -26.28 -16.87 -9.90
N VAL A 403 -25.14 -17.03 -9.23
CA VAL A 403 -25.00 -17.82 -7.99
C VAL A 403 -25.05 -16.84 -6.82
N GLU A 404 -26.11 -16.93 -6.01
CA GLU A 404 -26.37 -16.10 -4.84
C GLU A 404 -25.93 -16.87 -3.58
N VAL A 405 -24.93 -16.36 -2.85
CA VAL A 405 -24.52 -16.89 -1.54
C VAL A 405 -25.28 -16.12 -0.47
N ARG A 406 -26.26 -16.78 0.16
CA ARG A 406 -27.05 -16.22 1.27
C ARG A 406 -26.30 -16.37 2.60
N SER A 407 -26.10 -15.24 3.28
CA SER A 407 -25.75 -15.14 4.70
C SER A 407 -27.02 -15.15 5.57
N ASN A 408 -27.06 -16.02 6.59
CA ASN A 408 -28.17 -16.19 7.54
C ASN A 408 -27.81 -15.51 8.89
N PRO A 409 -28.69 -14.69 9.51
CA PRO A 409 -28.55 -14.27 10.90
C PRO A 409 -29.65 -14.86 11.81
N LEU A 410 -29.47 -14.68 13.13
CA LEU A 410 -30.37 -14.97 14.27
C LEU A 410 -30.09 -16.36 14.93
N THR A 411 -30.02 -16.56 16.25
CA THR A 411 -30.56 -15.78 17.38
C THR A 411 -29.93 -16.22 18.72
N PHE A 412 -29.99 -15.31 19.68
CA PHE A 412 -29.60 -15.41 21.09
C PHE A 412 -30.64 -16.21 21.91
N PHE A 413 -30.23 -17.12 22.80
CA PHE A 413 -31.05 -17.54 23.96
C PHE A 413 -30.18 -17.89 25.18
N ARG A 414 -30.69 -17.49 26.35
CA ARG A 414 -30.05 -17.48 27.67
C ARG A 414 -30.33 -18.77 28.46
N ARG A 415 -29.33 -19.17 29.26
CA ARG A 415 -29.36 -19.72 30.64
C ARG A 415 -30.05 -21.08 30.96
N ASN A 416 -29.17 -21.93 31.55
CA ASN A 416 -29.28 -22.63 32.84
C ASN A 416 -29.86 -24.07 32.95
N GLN A 417 -29.02 -24.89 33.63
CA GLN A 417 -29.32 -25.99 34.57
C GLN A 417 -29.60 -27.40 34.02
N LYS A 418 -28.61 -28.32 34.15
CA LYS A 418 -28.53 -29.34 35.23
C LYS A 418 -27.47 -30.42 34.92
N LYS A 419 -26.54 -30.55 35.86
CA LYS A 419 -25.97 -31.80 36.42
C LYS A 419 -26.45 -33.12 35.78
N ILE A 420 -25.51 -33.95 35.33
CA ILE A 420 -25.39 -35.38 35.67
C ILE A 420 -23.90 -35.74 35.62
N SER A 421 -23.42 -36.25 36.75
CA SER A 421 -22.17 -36.96 37.00
C SER A 421 -22.22 -38.39 36.45
N VAL A 422 -21.07 -38.98 36.09
CA VAL A 422 -20.59 -40.35 36.45
C VAL A 422 -19.31 -40.63 35.61
N VAL A 423 -18.12 -40.55 36.23
CA VAL A 423 -17.20 -41.67 36.60
C VAL A 423 -16.77 -42.58 35.43
N ARG A 424 -15.55 -42.38 34.92
CA ARG A 424 -14.35 -43.17 35.25
C ARG A 424 -13.09 -42.45 34.78
#